data_AF-R7S0R4-F1
#
_entry.id   AF-R7S0R4-F1
#
_cell.length_a   1.000
_cell.length_b   1.000
_cell.length_c   1.000
_cell.angle_alpha   90.00
_cell.angle_beta   90.00
_cell.angle_gamma   90.00
#
_symmetry.space_group_name_H-M   'P 1'
#
loop_
_entity.id
_entity.type
_entity.pdbx_description
1 polymer ?
#
loop_
_entity_poly.entity_id
_entity_poly.type
_entity_poly.pdbx_seq_one_letter_code
_entity_poly.pdbx_strand_id
1 'polypeptide(L)'
;LDVDDPIWQDAGLLEDESASPPWLTNDKVQSGIRAMLESDRCKEELARISRERGIMQNWLREEWAAVDMAQTSKGEYLCPGMLHQLQVRREELLQLAVIWRRRVSHISSNELPSDAWGPTDAEMAAGIHVEYTESTADQFLPREGILSSENSDDEDPDD
;
A
#
# COMPACT_ATOMS: atom_id res chain seq x y z
N LEU A 1 -2.85 -28.69 17.13
CA LEU A 1 -3.99 -29.17 16.34
C LEU A 1 -3.82 -30.67 16.28
N ASP A 2 -4.66 -31.42 16.97
CA ASP A 2 -4.57 -32.88 17.02
C ASP A 2 -5.10 -33.46 15.70
N VAL A 3 -4.56 -34.59 15.27
CA VAL A 3 -4.99 -35.24 14.00
C VAL A 3 -6.27 -36.05 14.24
N ASP A 4 -6.56 -36.38 15.50
CA ASP A 4 -7.77 -37.10 15.94
C ASP A 4 -8.97 -36.17 16.21
N ASP A 5 -8.82 -34.87 15.91
CA ASP A 5 -9.90 -33.89 16.08
C ASP A 5 -11.04 -34.22 15.08
N PRO A 6 -12.32 -34.28 15.51
CA PRO A 6 -13.48 -34.72 14.69
C PRO A 6 -13.84 -33.78 13.52
N ILE A 7 -12.99 -32.80 13.23
CA ILE A 7 -12.95 -31.99 12.00
C ILE A 7 -12.31 -32.76 10.83
N TRP A 8 -11.50 -33.78 11.10
CA TRP A 8 -10.97 -34.72 10.10
C TRP A 8 -11.91 -35.92 9.94
N GLN A 9 -13.21 -35.67 9.71
CA GLN A 9 -14.14 -36.76 9.42
C GLN A 9 -13.73 -37.47 8.13
N ASP A 10 -13.51 -38.78 8.24
CA ASP A 10 -13.38 -39.77 7.16
C ASP A 10 -14.68 -39.87 6.33
N ALA A 11 -15.07 -38.77 5.71
CA ALA A 11 -16.29 -38.65 4.90
C ALA A 11 -16.27 -39.51 3.61
N GLY A 12 -15.25 -40.36 3.43
CA GLY A 12 -15.10 -41.28 2.32
C GLY A 12 -14.91 -42.76 2.70
N LEU A 13 -14.91 -43.13 3.99
CA LEU A 13 -14.64 -44.52 4.41
C LEU A 13 -15.85 -45.27 4.98
N LEU A 14 -16.99 -44.60 5.16
CA LEU A 14 -18.25 -45.28 5.50
C LEU A 14 -19.03 -45.53 4.22
N GLU A 15 -19.06 -46.79 3.81
CA GLU A 15 -19.93 -47.36 2.76
C GLU A 15 -21.41 -47.42 3.23
N ASP A 16 -21.85 -46.42 4.01
CA ASP A 16 -23.26 -46.25 4.33
C ASP A 16 -23.87 -45.40 3.23
N GLU A 17 -24.88 -45.96 2.53
CA GLU A 17 -25.63 -45.38 1.40
C GLU A 17 -26.43 -44.11 1.79
N SER A 18 -26.01 -43.39 2.83
CA SER A 18 -26.44 -42.02 3.07
C SER A 18 -25.95 -41.16 1.91
N ALA A 19 -26.88 -40.69 1.08
CA ALA A 19 -26.58 -39.85 -0.08
C ALA A 19 -25.63 -38.71 0.33
N SER A 20 -24.45 -38.68 -0.29
CA SER A 20 -23.41 -37.70 0.03
C SER A 20 -24.00 -36.28 0.01
N PRO A 21 -23.62 -35.41 0.96
CA PRO A 21 -24.31 -34.16 1.15
C PRO A 21 -24.20 -33.26 -0.09
N PRO A 22 -25.23 -32.45 -0.42
CA PRO A 22 -25.24 -31.67 -1.66
C PRO A 22 -24.08 -30.68 -1.80
N TRP A 23 -23.49 -30.19 -0.71
CA TRP A 23 -22.31 -29.33 -0.77
C TRP A 23 -21.06 -30.08 -1.28
N LEU A 24 -21.05 -31.41 -1.26
CA LEU A 24 -19.96 -32.24 -1.76
C LEU A 24 -20.22 -32.75 -3.18
N THR A 25 -21.47 -33.01 -3.56
CA THR A 25 -21.82 -33.69 -4.83
C THR A 25 -22.60 -32.86 -5.83
N ASN A 26 -23.14 -31.70 -5.45
CA ASN A 26 -23.93 -30.85 -6.34
C ASN A 26 -23.16 -29.57 -6.68
N ASP A 27 -22.73 -29.46 -7.94
CA ASP A 27 -21.98 -28.31 -8.46
C ASP A 27 -22.72 -26.98 -8.29
N LYS A 28 -24.05 -26.98 -8.39
CA LYS A 28 -24.85 -25.75 -8.18
C LYS A 28 -24.81 -25.31 -6.72
N VAL A 29 -24.86 -26.26 -5.79
CA VAL A 29 -24.75 -25.98 -4.35
C VAL A 29 -23.35 -25.46 -4.02
N GLN A 30 -22.30 -26.12 -4.52
CA GLN A 30 -20.92 -25.64 -4.34
C GLN A 30 -20.71 -24.25 -4.93
N SER A 31 -21.21 -24.01 -6.14
CA SER A 31 -21.11 -22.69 -6.79
C SER A 31 -21.86 -21.63 -5.98
N GLY A 32 -23.03 -21.96 -5.42
CA GLY A 32 -23.79 -21.07 -4.55
C GLY A 32 -23.03 -20.71 -3.28
N ILE A 33 -22.45 -21.71 -2.60
CA ILE A 33 -21.63 -21.51 -1.41
C ILE A 33 -20.42 -20.63 -1.72
N ARG A 34 -19.67 -20.93 -2.79
CA ARG A 34 -18.52 -20.11 -3.21
C ARG A 34 -18.93 -18.67 -3.51
N ALA A 35 -20.04 -18.45 -4.20
CA ALA A 35 -20.53 -17.11 -4.50
C ALA A 35 -20.94 -16.33 -3.24
N MET A 36 -21.58 -17.00 -2.27
CA MET A 36 -21.91 -16.39 -0.98
C MET A 36 -20.65 -16.00 -0.19
N LEU A 37 -19.68 -16.90 -0.09
CA LEU A 37 -18.42 -16.65 0.62
C LEU A 37 -17.61 -15.52 -0.04
N GLU A 38 -17.57 -15.46 -1.37
CA GLU A 38 -16.90 -14.38 -2.08
C GLU A 38 -17.60 -13.04 -1.83
N SER A 39 -18.94 -13.02 -1.85
CA SER A 39 -19.72 -11.81 -1.51
C SER A 39 -19.43 -11.31 -0.10
N ASP A 40 -19.37 -12.21 0.87
CA ASP A 40 -19.07 -11.85 2.26
C ASP A 40 -17.62 -11.40 2.43
N ARG A 41 -16.68 -12.06 1.75
CA ARG A 41 -15.28 -11.63 1.70
C ARG A 41 -15.15 -10.23 1.11
N CYS A 42 -15.81 -9.94 -0.01
CA CYS A 42 -15.77 -8.59 -0.60
C CYS A 42 -16.26 -7.51 0.38
N LYS A 43 -17.30 -7.79 1.17
CA LYS A 43 -17.80 -6.85 2.19
C LYS A 43 -16.79 -6.64 3.32
N GLU A 44 -16.17 -7.73 3.80
CA GLU A 44 -15.14 -7.67 4.83
C GLU A 44 -13.92 -6.86 4.35
N GLU A 45 -13.44 -7.18 3.15
CA GLU A 45 -12.30 -6.51 2.51
C GLU A 45 -12.58 -5.02 2.32
N LEU A 46 -13.77 -4.65 1.82
CA LEU A 46 -14.17 -3.25 1.69
C LEU A 46 -14.15 -2.54 3.05
N ALA A 47 -14.70 -3.16 4.09
CA ALA A 47 -14.70 -2.60 5.43
C ALA A 47 -13.28 -2.47 6.00
N ARG A 48 -12.37 -3.40 5.70
CA ARG A 48 -10.96 -3.34 6.09
C ARG A 48 -10.24 -2.19 5.38
N ILE A 49 -10.39 -2.09 4.06
CA ILE A 49 -9.78 -1.02 3.25
C ILE A 49 -10.25 0.37 3.71
N SER A 50 -11.54 0.53 4.01
CA SER A 50 -12.06 1.80 4.56
C SER A 50 -11.44 2.18 5.90
N ARG A 51 -11.15 1.21 6.78
CA ARG A 51 -10.44 1.45 8.05
C ARG A 51 -8.97 1.79 7.81
N GLU A 52 -8.29 1.05 6.96
CA GLU A 52 -6.88 1.32 6.61
C GLU A 52 -6.72 2.73 6.02
N ARG A 53 -7.65 3.17 5.15
CA ARG A 53 -7.70 4.55 4.64
C ARG A 53 -7.84 5.57 5.77
N GLY A 54 -8.67 5.30 6.77
CA GLY A 54 -8.84 6.13 7.96
C GLY A 54 -7.55 6.24 8.78
N ILE A 55 -6.88 5.11 9.02
CA ILE A 55 -5.60 5.04 9.74
C ILE A 55 -4.52 5.84 9.01
N MET A 56 -4.39 5.66 7.69
CA MET A 56 -3.42 6.40 6.86
C MET A 56 -3.65 7.91 6.97
N GLN A 57 -4.90 8.35 6.88
CA GLN A 57 -5.25 9.76 7.00
C GLN A 57 -4.95 10.31 8.40
N ASN A 58 -5.24 9.54 9.45
CA ASN A 58 -4.98 9.95 10.82
C ASN A 58 -3.47 10.07 11.08
N TRP A 59 -2.71 9.06 10.69
CA TRP A 59 -1.25 9.07 10.82
C TRP A 59 -0.64 10.28 10.13
N LEU A 60 -1.04 10.58 8.89
CA LEU A 60 -0.48 11.70 8.15
C LEU A 60 -0.81 13.04 8.80
N ARG A 61 -2.02 13.20 9.34
CA ARG A 61 -2.45 14.41 10.06
C ARG A 61 -1.63 14.62 11.34
N GLU A 62 -1.43 13.56 12.12
CA GLU A 62 -0.66 13.60 13.35
C GLU A 62 0.81 13.93 13.07
N GLU A 63 1.40 13.26 12.07
CA GLU A 63 2.79 13.48 11.67
C GLU A 63 3.00 14.91 11.13
N TRP A 64 2.09 15.38 10.28
CA TRP A 64 2.10 16.76 9.79
C TRP A 64 2.05 17.78 10.94
N ALA A 65 1.12 17.60 11.86
CA ALA A 65 0.98 18.48 13.02
C ALA A 65 2.24 18.45 13.90
N ALA A 66 2.88 17.28 14.08
CA ALA A 66 4.11 17.15 14.85
C ALA A 66 5.27 17.94 14.20
N VAL A 67 5.45 17.84 12.89
CA VAL A 67 6.48 18.59 12.14
C VAL A 67 6.21 20.09 12.20
N ASP A 68 4.96 20.52 11.97
CA ASP A 68 4.56 21.93 11.97
C ASP A 68 4.72 22.56 13.37
N MET A 69 4.37 21.82 14.42
CA MET A 69 4.63 22.21 15.81
C MET A 69 6.13 22.29 16.10
N ALA A 70 6.95 21.35 15.61
CA ALA A 70 8.39 21.38 15.83
C ALA A 70 9.03 22.60 15.16
N GLN A 71 8.61 22.95 13.95
CA GLN A 71 9.05 24.16 13.25
C GLN A 71 8.60 25.44 13.96
N THR A 72 7.35 25.52 14.41
CA THR A 72 6.80 26.74 15.02
C THR A 72 7.28 26.96 16.45
N SER A 73 7.30 25.92 17.29
CA SER A 73 7.58 26.05 18.74
C SER A 73 9.06 26.07 19.08
N LYS A 74 9.90 25.38 18.29
CA LYS A 74 11.34 25.23 18.55
C LYS A 74 12.20 25.83 17.44
N GLY A 75 11.58 26.39 16.39
CA GLY A 75 12.27 26.88 15.21
C GLY A 75 13.46 27.80 15.53
N GLU A 76 13.28 28.71 16.48
CA GLU A 76 14.30 29.68 16.89
C GLU A 76 15.48 29.08 17.67
N TYR A 77 15.27 27.91 18.31
CA TYR A 77 16.27 27.24 19.15
C TYR A 77 16.92 26.03 18.48
N LEU A 78 16.46 25.66 17.29
CA LEU A 78 16.97 24.51 16.54
C LEU A 78 18.22 24.90 15.74
N CYS A 79 19.18 23.98 15.66
CA CYS A 79 20.31 24.19 14.78
C CYS A 79 19.87 24.20 13.31
N PRO A 80 20.58 24.92 12.42
CA PRO A 80 20.19 25.04 11.00
C PRO A 80 20.01 23.70 10.29
N GLY A 81 20.84 22.69 10.63
CA GLY A 81 20.73 21.36 10.06
C GLY A 81 19.42 20.66 10.44
N MET A 82 18.94 20.82 11.68
CA MET A 82 17.68 20.22 12.11
C MET A 82 16.47 20.93 11.47
N LEU A 83 16.52 22.25 11.33
CA LEU A 83 15.50 22.99 10.58
C LEU A 83 15.38 22.52 9.13
N HIS A 84 16.53 22.33 8.47
CA HIS A 84 16.56 21.78 7.12
C HIS A 84 15.95 20.38 7.06
N GLN A 85 16.29 19.49 8.00
CA GLN A 85 15.71 18.15 8.05
C GLN A 85 14.19 18.18 8.25
N LEU A 86 13.67 19.05 9.13
CA LEU A 86 12.22 19.22 9.31
C LEU A 86 11.56 19.74 8.04
N GLN A 87 12.21 20.64 7.31
CA GLN A 87 11.70 21.15 6.03
C GLN A 87 11.61 20.04 4.98
N VAL A 88 12.66 19.24 4.82
CA VAL A 88 12.66 18.07 3.91
C VAL A 88 11.54 17.10 4.27
N ARG A 89 11.40 16.77 5.56
CA ARG A 89 10.32 15.88 6.03
C ARG A 89 8.94 16.46 5.73
N ARG A 90 8.74 17.76 5.92
CA ARG A 90 7.48 18.43 5.60
C ARG A 90 7.14 18.30 4.10
N GLU A 91 8.12 18.47 3.22
CA GLU A 91 7.95 18.32 1.78
C GLU A 91 7.61 16.88 1.38
N GLU A 92 8.29 15.87 1.96
CA GLU A 92 7.96 14.46 1.76
C GLU A 92 6.52 14.13 2.20
N LEU A 93 6.08 14.62 3.36
CA LEU A 93 4.72 14.42 3.86
C LEU A 93 3.68 15.10 2.96
N LEU A 94 4.00 16.27 2.38
CA LEU A 94 3.12 16.96 1.44
C LEU A 94 2.94 16.14 0.15
N GLN A 95 4.03 15.61 -0.41
CA GLN A 95 3.96 14.73 -1.57
C GLN A 95 3.13 13.48 -1.26
N LEU A 96 3.38 12.86 -0.11
CA LEU A 96 2.63 11.68 0.34
C LEU A 96 1.13 11.99 0.47
N ALA A 97 0.76 13.15 1.02
CA ALA A 97 -0.61 13.61 1.11
C ALA A 97 -1.29 13.72 -0.26
N VAL A 98 -0.60 14.33 -1.23
CA VAL A 98 -1.10 14.48 -2.61
C VAL A 98 -1.34 13.11 -3.25
N ILE A 99 -0.36 12.22 -3.17
CA ILE A 99 -0.43 10.87 -3.77
C ILE A 99 -1.56 10.07 -3.12
N TRP A 100 -1.58 10.00 -1.78
CA TRP A 100 -2.54 9.17 -1.06
C TRP A 100 -3.96 9.67 -1.25
N ARG A 101 -4.21 10.98 -1.08
CA ARG A 101 -5.52 11.58 -1.32
C ARG A 101 -6.03 11.26 -2.72
N ARG A 102 -5.17 11.35 -3.74
CA ARG A 102 -5.53 11.02 -5.13
C ARG A 102 -5.87 9.54 -5.27
N ARG A 103 -5.01 8.64 -4.78
CA ARG A 103 -5.14 7.19 -4.95
C ARG A 103 -6.33 6.60 -4.21
N VAL A 104 -6.64 7.11 -3.01
CA VAL A 104 -7.72 6.59 -2.17
C VAL A 104 -9.00 7.43 -2.23
N SER A 105 -9.08 8.38 -3.15
CA SER A 105 -10.25 9.28 -3.32
C SER A 105 -11.58 8.56 -3.55
N HIS A 106 -11.54 7.34 -4.12
CA HIS A 106 -12.70 6.51 -4.38
C HIS A 106 -13.11 5.63 -3.18
N ILE A 107 -12.30 5.59 -2.12
CA ILE A 107 -12.55 4.79 -0.93
C ILE A 107 -13.22 5.68 0.12
N SER A 108 -14.45 5.33 0.50
CA SER A 108 -15.16 6.01 1.59
C SER A 108 -14.43 5.80 2.91
N SER A 109 -14.21 6.89 3.64
CA SER A 109 -13.74 6.87 5.03
C SER A 109 -14.93 6.61 5.95
N ASN A 110 -14.88 5.54 6.73
CA ASN A 110 -15.93 5.27 7.73
C ASN A 110 -15.63 5.94 9.07
N GLU A 111 -14.37 6.29 9.35
CA GLU A 111 -13.91 6.71 10.68
C GLU A 111 -13.80 8.23 10.83
N LEU A 112 -13.55 8.95 9.73
CA LEU A 112 -13.30 10.38 9.74
C LEU A 112 -14.21 11.11 8.74
N PRO A 113 -15.12 11.99 9.21
CA PRO A 113 -16.00 12.76 8.32
C PRO A 113 -15.26 13.90 7.60
N SER A 114 -14.04 14.24 8.05
CA SER A 114 -13.21 15.27 7.42
C SER A 114 -12.27 14.65 6.39
N ASP A 115 -12.25 15.21 5.17
CA ASP A 115 -11.25 14.86 4.16
C ASP A 115 -9.91 15.60 4.35
N ALA A 116 -9.65 16.14 5.54
CA ALA A 116 -8.38 16.79 5.84
C ALA A 116 -7.25 15.74 6.00
N TRP A 117 -6.18 15.89 5.24
CA TRP A 117 -5.00 15.00 5.26
C TRP A 117 -3.82 15.57 6.08
N GLY A 118 -3.98 16.75 6.68
CA GLY A 118 -2.92 17.48 7.40
C GLY A 118 -2.64 18.82 6.73
N PRO A 119 -1.98 18.83 5.55
CA PRO A 119 -1.75 20.06 4.81
C PRO A 119 -3.05 20.73 4.38
N THR A 120 -3.01 22.03 4.16
CA THR A 120 -4.14 22.77 3.59
C THR A 120 -4.34 22.44 2.11
N ASP A 121 -5.55 22.64 1.59
CA ASP A 121 -5.83 22.41 0.17
C ASP A 121 -4.97 23.29 -0.75
N ALA A 122 -4.63 24.50 -0.31
CA ALA A 122 -3.72 25.39 -1.03
C ALA A 122 -2.30 24.82 -1.12
N GLU A 123 -1.77 24.27 -0.03
CA GLU A 123 -0.45 23.63 0.00
C GLU A 123 -0.42 22.37 -0.88
N MET A 124 -1.49 21.56 -0.84
CA MET A 124 -1.59 20.38 -1.71
C MET A 124 -1.71 20.77 -3.19
N ALA A 125 -2.44 21.85 -3.51
CA ALA A 125 -2.52 22.35 -4.88
C ALA A 125 -1.17 22.83 -5.42
N ALA A 126 -0.36 23.48 -4.57
CA ALA A 126 1.00 23.87 -4.91
C ALA A 126 1.92 22.64 -5.10
N GLY A 127 1.77 21.61 -4.27
CA GLY A 127 2.55 20.35 -4.38
C GLY A 127 2.27 19.55 -5.66
N ILE A 128 1.04 19.57 -6.17
CA ILE A 128 0.65 18.87 -7.41
C ILE A 128 1.46 19.37 -8.64
N HIS A 129 1.86 20.65 -8.67
CA HIS A 129 2.61 21.20 -9.79
C HIS A 129 4.04 20.63 -9.92
N VAL A 130 4.63 20.16 -8.81
CA VAL A 130 6.00 19.63 -8.78
C VAL A 130 6.06 18.20 -9.35
N GLU A 131 5.05 17.36 -9.10
CA GLU A 131 5.00 15.99 -9.62
C GLU A 131 4.92 15.93 -11.16
N TYR A 132 4.20 16.87 -11.80
CA TYR A 132 4.10 16.93 -13.26
C TYR A 132 5.43 17.31 -13.93
N THR A 133 6.27 18.11 -13.25
CA THR A 133 7.58 18.50 -13.77
C THR A 133 8.64 17.42 -13.60
N GLU A 134 8.55 16.57 -12.58
CA GLU A 134 9.47 15.44 -12.40
C GLU A 134 9.11 14.24 -13.28
N SER A 135 7.82 13.96 -13.51
CA SER A 135 7.38 12.86 -14.38
C SER A 135 7.73 13.05 -15.87
N THR A 136 8.01 14.28 -16.30
CA THR A 136 8.52 14.56 -17.65
C THR A 136 10.04 14.43 -17.76
N ALA A 137 10.79 14.48 -16.65
CA ALA A 137 12.24 14.31 -16.66
C ALA A 137 12.65 12.83 -16.81
N ASP A 138 11.87 11.91 -16.23
CA ASP A 138 12.14 10.46 -16.26
C ASP A 138 11.89 9.80 -17.63
N GLN A 139 11.19 10.48 -18.53
CA GLN A 139 10.94 9.98 -19.90
C GLN A 139 12.08 10.27 -20.89
N PHE A 140 13.08 11.08 -20.52
CA PHE A 140 14.14 11.55 -21.42
C PHE A 140 15.52 10.96 -21.16
N LEU A 141 15.68 9.97 -20.27
CA LEU A 141 16.95 9.26 -20.15
C LEU A 141 17.10 8.25 -21.30
N PRO A 142 18.07 8.43 -22.21
CA PRO A 142 18.37 7.42 -23.22
C PRO A 142 18.82 6.15 -22.49
N ARG A 143 18.23 5.02 -22.84
CA ARG A 143 18.63 3.70 -22.37
C ARG A 143 20.05 3.40 -22.86
N GLU A 144 21.05 3.84 -22.11
CA GLU A 144 22.46 3.59 -22.37
C GLU A 144 22.69 2.09 -22.50
N GLY A 145 23.27 1.72 -23.64
CA GLY A 145 23.45 0.36 -24.10
C GLY A 145 24.43 -0.42 -23.23
N ILE A 146 24.20 -1.72 -23.18
CA ILE A 146 25.08 -2.73 -22.59
C ILE A 146 26.42 -2.64 -23.32
N LEU A 147 27.44 -2.06 -22.67
CA LEU A 147 28.82 -2.12 -23.13
C LEU A 147 29.36 -3.53 -22.92
N SER A 148 29.68 -4.18 -24.04
CA SER A 148 30.45 -5.41 -24.13
C SER A 148 31.81 -5.23 -23.46
N SER A 149 32.06 -5.97 -22.38
CA SER A 149 33.39 -6.10 -21.79
C SER A 149 34.20 -7.08 -22.63
N GLU A 150 35.09 -6.56 -23.47
CA GLU A 150 36.13 -7.33 -24.14
C GLU A 150 37.13 -7.81 -23.07
N ASN A 151 37.23 -9.13 -22.88
CA ASN A 151 38.35 -9.75 -22.17
C ASN A 151 39.55 -9.76 -23.11
N SER A 152 40.60 -9.00 -22.76
CA SER A 152 41.95 -9.22 -23.26
C SER A 152 42.64 -10.24 -22.36
N ASP A 153 42.74 -11.49 -22.82
CA ASP A 153 43.63 -12.48 -22.20
C ASP A 153 45.00 -12.40 -22.88
N ASP A 154 46.01 -12.21 -22.04
CA ASP A 154 47.43 -12.04 -22.34
C ASP A 154 48.05 -13.25 -23.08
N GLU A 155 48.80 -13.00 -24.15
CA GLU A 155 49.73 -13.96 -24.76
C GLU A 155 51.10 -13.87 -24.07
N ASP A 156 51.48 -14.92 -23.33
CA ASP A 156 52.87 -15.19 -22.93
C ASP A 156 53.52 -16.13 -23.98
N PRO A 157 54.71 -15.81 -24.53
CA PRO A 157 55.51 -16.75 -25.31
C PRO A 157 56.73 -17.22 -24.51
N ASP A 158 56.91 -18.53 -24.36
CA ASP A 158 58.21 -19.12 -24.03
C ASP A 158 58.44 -20.43 -24.82
N ASP A 159 59.63 -20.50 -25.44
CA ASP A 159 60.41 -21.63 -26.02
C ASP A 159 59.70 -22.91 -26.54
#